data_AF-A0A9D8WCP9-F1
#
_entry.id   AF-A0A9D8WCP9-F1
#
_cell.length_a   1.000
_cell.length_b   1.000
_cell.length_c   1.000
_cell.angle_alpha   90.00
_cell.angle_beta   90.00
_cell.angle_gamma   90.00
#
_symmetry.space_group_name_H-M   'P 1'
#
loop_
_entity.id
_entity.type
_entity.pdbx_description
1 polymer ?
#
loop_
_entity_poly.entity_id
_entity_poly.type
_entity_poly.pdbx_seq_one_letter_code
_entity_poly.pdbx_strand_id
1 'polypeptide(L)'
;MSAFPEPTPMELASLIVSKTCHDIISPVGASSSAMEMWTTANDDSTREVAQTLMQKSAAQAVHKLSFVRLAYGAYGDVGGDVDLGEAKDATVPYITDDRTILSWNLERVIAPKAVAKLAMGLLALTKDAVPRGGEITIDGTDLTGKAQFVVRGEAKKVIIPQGAEDALSRRFADGVHARNVHLFHLIRIADEVGVRIEPDMDETSITFKTVPI
;
A
#
# COMPACT_ATOMS: atom_id res chain seq x y z
N MET A 1 23.41 -7.63 10.46
CA MET A 1 23.02 -7.05 11.77
C MET A 1 22.30 -5.74 11.47
N SER A 2 21.02 -5.63 11.83
CA SER A 2 20.26 -4.38 11.69
C SER A 2 20.86 -3.32 12.63
N ALA A 3 21.06 -2.10 12.16
CA ALA A 3 21.75 -1.04 12.90
C ALA A 3 20.81 -0.18 13.80
N PHE A 4 19.63 -0.72 14.16
CA PHE A 4 18.60 -0.05 14.98
C PHE A 4 17.83 -1.12 15.78
N PRO A 5 17.30 -0.77 16.96
CA PRO A 5 16.46 -1.67 17.74
C PRO A 5 15.20 -2.03 16.94
N GLU A 6 15.05 -3.32 16.63
CA GLU A 6 13.85 -3.85 16.00
C GLU A 6 12.70 -3.85 17.01
N PRO A 7 11.47 -3.48 16.60
CA PRO A 7 10.32 -3.61 17.47
C PRO A 7 10.11 -5.08 17.84
N THR A 8 9.77 -5.34 19.09
CA THR A 8 9.29 -6.65 19.52
C THR A 8 8.06 -7.05 18.71
N PRO A 9 7.71 -8.35 18.60
CA PRO A 9 6.51 -8.77 17.89
C PRO A 9 5.22 -8.08 18.37
N MET A 10 5.11 -7.80 19.67
CA MET A 10 3.97 -7.08 20.26
C MET A 10 3.93 -5.61 19.86
N GLU A 11 5.09 -4.93 19.85
CA GLU A 11 5.19 -3.55 19.36
C GLU A 11 4.87 -3.47 17.88
N LEU A 12 5.41 -4.38 17.07
CA LEU A 12 5.12 -4.42 15.63
C LEU A 12 3.62 -4.59 15.36
N ALA A 13 2.96 -5.53 16.06
CA ALA A 13 1.51 -5.70 15.96
C ALA A 13 0.76 -4.41 16.35
N SER A 14 1.16 -3.76 17.44
CA SER A 14 0.57 -2.49 17.90
C SER A 14 0.74 -1.37 16.88
N LEU A 15 1.91 -1.27 16.23
CA LEU A 15 2.19 -0.27 15.21
C LEU A 15 1.38 -0.49 13.93
N ILE A 16 1.23 -1.75 13.49
CA ILE A 16 0.38 -2.09 12.33
C ILE A 16 -1.08 -1.78 12.61
N VAL A 17 -1.59 -2.13 13.80
CA VAL A 17 -2.96 -1.79 14.22
C VAL A 17 -3.14 -0.27 14.27
N SER A 18 -2.19 0.46 14.87
CA SER A 18 -2.22 1.93 14.95
C SER A 18 -2.29 2.56 13.55
N LYS A 19 -1.43 2.14 12.62
CA LYS A 19 -1.45 2.61 11.22
C LYS A 19 -2.78 2.31 10.54
N THR A 20 -3.29 1.09 10.70
CA THR A 20 -4.56 0.66 10.13
C THR A 20 -5.71 1.52 10.65
N CYS A 21 -5.82 1.71 11.97
CA CYS A 21 -6.85 2.54 12.57
C CYS A 21 -6.76 3.99 12.06
N HIS A 22 -5.55 4.58 12.06
CA HIS A 22 -5.33 5.93 11.55
C HIS A 22 -5.86 6.11 10.12
N ASP A 23 -5.55 5.18 9.22
CA ASP A 23 -5.93 5.29 7.81
C ASP A 23 -7.43 5.11 7.55
N ILE A 24 -8.11 4.35 8.40
CA ILE A 24 -9.53 4.00 8.27
C ILE A 24 -10.44 5.02 8.97
N ILE A 25 -9.99 5.64 10.05
CA ILE A 25 -10.79 6.63 10.81
C ILE A 25 -11.25 7.77 9.90
N SER A 26 -10.39 8.29 9.02
CA SER A 26 -10.73 9.41 8.15
C SER A 26 -11.89 9.12 7.18
N PRO A 27 -11.85 8.06 6.33
CA PRO A 27 -12.97 7.77 5.43
C PRO A 27 -14.25 7.34 6.18
N VAL A 28 -14.13 6.65 7.32
CA VAL A 28 -15.31 6.32 8.14
C VAL A 28 -15.95 7.59 8.73
N GLY A 29 -15.14 8.50 9.26
CA GLY A 29 -15.61 9.79 9.77
C GLY A 29 -16.27 10.64 8.69
N ALA A 30 -15.66 10.71 7.48
CA ALA A 30 -16.25 11.42 6.35
C ALA A 30 -17.61 10.85 5.92
N SER A 31 -17.77 9.52 5.96
CA SER A 31 -19.06 8.87 5.69
C SER A 31 -20.12 9.23 6.74
N SER A 32 -19.74 9.26 8.03
CA SER A 32 -20.63 9.70 9.12
C SER A 32 -21.05 11.15 8.97
N SER A 33 -20.11 12.06 8.70
CA SER A 33 -20.43 13.49 8.48
C SER A 33 -21.31 13.70 7.25
N ALA A 34 -21.13 12.90 6.20
CA ALA A 34 -22.01 12.91 5.04
C ALA A 34 -23.43 12.43 5.39
N MET A 35 -23.56 11.44 6.27
CA MET A 35 -24.87 10.99 6.76
C MET A 35 -25.59 12.08 7.55
N GLU A 36 -24.89 12.77 8.46
CA GLU A 36 -25.42 13.92 9.17
C GLU A 36 -25.90 15.02 8.21
N MET A 37 -25.07 15.38 7.22
CA MET A 37 -25.42 16.32 6.16
C MET A 37 -26.71 15.91 5.43
N TRP A 38 -26.81 14.63 5.04
CA TRP A 38 -28.00 14.08 4.38
C TRP A 38 -29.26 14.21 5.23
N THR A 39 -29.17 13.94 6.54
CA THR A 39 -30.32 14.04 7.46
C THR A 39 -30.80 15.47 7.69
N THR A 40 -29.89 16.44 7.66
CA THR A 40 -30.21 17.86 7.90
C THR A 40 -30.51 18.66 6.63
N ALA A 41 -30.38 18.05 5.46
CA ALA A 41 -30.55 18.71 4.17
C ALA A 41 -32.02 19.09 3.90
N ASN A 42 -32.22 20.35 3.52
CA ASN A 42 -33.53 20.94 3.22
C ASN A 42 -33.85 21.02 1.71
N ASP A 43 -32.90 20.60 0.87
CA ASP A 43 -33.01 20.60 -0.58
C ASP A 43 -32.36 19.34 -1.17
N ASP A 44 -32.81 18.97 -2.37
CA ASP A 44 -32.37 17.74 -3.03
C ASP A 44 -30.91 17.80 -3.48
N SER A 45 -30.39 18.98 -3.84
CA SER A 45 -29.00 19.13 -4.27
C SER A 45 -28.03 18.79 -3.13
N THR A 46 -28.28 19.29 -1.93
CA THR A 46 -27.48 18.96 -0.74
C THR A 46 -27.56 17.47 -0.41
N ARG A 47 -28.74 16.83 -0.58
CA ARG A 47 -28.89 15.38 -0.38
C ARG A 47 -28.06 14.56 -1.37
N GLU A 48 -28.01 14.96 -2.64
CA GLU A 48 -27.21 14.29 -3.67
C GLU A 48 -25.70 14.38 -3.39
N VAL A 49 -25.23 15.56 -2.96
CA VAL A 49 -23.81 15.74 -2.55
C VAL A 49 -23.49 14.84 -1.36
N ALA A 50 -24.34 14.83 -0.34
CA ALA A 50 -24.17 14.01 0.84
C ALA A 50 -24.16 12.50 0.51
N GLN A 51 -25.08 12.05 -0.35
CA GLN A 51 -25.14 10.66 -0.80
C GLN A 51 -23.86 10.26 -1.55
N THR A 52 -23.38 11.11 -2.46
CA THR A 52 -22.14 10.88 -3.21
C THR A 52 -20.94 10.78 -2.28
N LEU A 53 -20.82 11.71 -1.33
CA LEU A 53 -19.73 11.72 -0.35
C LEU A 53 -19.76 10.47 0.54
N MET A 54 -20.95 10.08 1.00
CA MET A 54 -21.15 8.88 1.81
C MET A 54 -20.68 7.62 1.07
N GLN A 55 -21.12 7.44 -0.18
CA GLN A 55 -20.76 6.29 -1.03
C GLN A 55 -19.25 6.25 -1.29
N LYS A 56 -18.65 7.38 -1.70
CA LYS A 56 -17.21 7.45 -1.97
C LYS A 56 -16.37 7.14 -0.73
N SER A 57 -16.76 7.68 0.43
CA SER A 57 -16.04 7.49 1.69
C SER A 57 -16.16 6.05 2.20
N ALA A 58 -17.35 5.44 2.10
CA ALA A 58 -17.56 4.04 2.45
C ALA A 58 -16.75 3.11 1.55
N ALA A 59 -16.76 3.33 0.23
CA ALA A 59 -15.95 2.56 -0.72
C ALA A 59 -14.46 2.68 -0.40
N GLN A 60 -13.97 3.90 -0.11
CA GLN A 60 -12.58 4.10 0.28
C GLN A 60 -12.20 3.33 1.55
N ALA A 61 -13.06 3.30 2.57
CA ALA A 61 -12.82 2.50 3.77
C ALA A 61 -12.74 1.00 3.45
N VAL A 62 -13.66 0.48 2.64
CA VAL A 62 -13.66 -0.92 2.20
C VAL A 62 -12.39 -1.27 1.42
N HIS A 63 -11.99 -0.45 0.43
CA HIS A 63 -10.78 -0.70 -0.35
C HIS A 63 -9.52 -0.73 0.52
N LYS A 64 -9.39 0.21 1.47
CA LYS A 64 -8.28 0.23 2.42
C LYS A 64 -8.27 -1.02 3.31
N LEU A 65 -9.42 -1.43 3.86
CA LEU A 65 -9.51 -2.63 4.70
C LEU A 65 -9.18 -3.89 3.91
N SER A 66 -9.69 -4.02 2.68
CA SER A 66 -9.39 -5.14 1.79
C SER A 66 -7.90 -5.24 1.48
N PHE A 67 -7.26 -4.10 1.17
CA PHE A 67 -5.82 -4.02 0.95
C PHE A 67 -5.04 -4.42 2.21
N VAL A 68 -5.31 -3.79 3.36
CA VAL A 68 -4.59 -4.06 4.62
C VAL A 68 -4.73 -5.52 5.05
N ARG A 69 -5.91 -6.12 4.88
CA ARG A 69 -6.17 -7.53 5.20
C ARG A 69 -5.21 -8.46 4.46
N LEU A 70 -4.93 -8.18 3.18
CA LEU A 70 -4.01 -8.98 2.37
C LEU A 70 -2.55 -8.54 2.56
N ALA A 71 -2.24 -7.25 2.47
CA ALA A 71 -0.88 -6.75 2.54
C ALA A 71 -0.21 -7.02 3.90
N TYR A 72 -0.94 -6.83 5.00
CA TYR A 72 -0.39 -6.86 6.36
C TYR A 72 -0.99 -7.96 7.25
N GLY A 73 -2.19 -8.45 6.91
CA GLY A 73 -2.88 -9.47 7.69
C GLY A 73 -2.31 -10.89 7.50
N ALA A 74 -2.70 -11.77 8.43
CA ALA A 74 -2.59 -13.21 8.26
C ALA A 74 -3.86 -13.69 7.55
N TYR A 75 -3.79 -13.95 6.25
CA TYR A 75 -4.90 -14.50 5.47
C TYR A 75 -4.49 -15.84 4.86
N GLY A 76 -5.41 -16.82 4.90
CA GLY A 76 -5.15 -18.23 4.56
C GLY A 76 -4.20 -18.95 5.54
N ASP A 77 -3.83 -20.19 5.25
CA ASP A 77 -2.93 -20.99 6.10
C ASP A 77 -1.50 -20.42 6.19
N VAL A 78 -0.84 -20.57 7.33
CA VAL A 78 0.54 -20.11 7.56
C VAL A 78 1.48 -20.71 6.51
N GLY A 79 2.19 -19.86 5.76
CA GLY A 79 3.16 -20.30 4.73
C GLY A 79 2.56 -20.78 3.40
N GLY A 80 1.25 -20.61 3.17
CA GLY A 80 0.60 -21.04 1.93
C GLY A 80 0.78 -20.07 0.75
N ASP A 81 0.38 -20.52 -0.43
CA ASP A 81 0.28 -19.70 -1.63
C ASP A 81 -1.02 -18.88 -1.69
N VAL A 82 -1.08 -17.92 -2.61
CA VAL A 82 -2.24 -17.07 -2.88
C VAL A 82 -2.42 -16.86 -4.38
N ASP A 83 -3.65 -16.74 -4.84
CA ASP A 83 -3.96 -16.23 -6.18
C ASP A 83 -3.61 -14.74 -6.28
N LEU A 84 -2.64 -14.37 -7.13
CA LEU A 84 -2.30 -12.96 -7.38
C LEU A 84 -3.48 -12.15 -7.92
N GLY A 85 -4.51 -12.79 -8.46
CA GLY A 85 -5.79 -12.16 -8.77
C GLY A 85 -6.46 -11.54 -7.54
N GLU A 86 -6.43 -12.21 -6.38
CA GLU A 86 -6.97 -11.64 -5.14
C GLU A 86 -6.18 -10.40 -4.68
N ALA A 87 -4.85 -10.45 -4.83
CA ALA A 87 -3.99 -9.31 -4.54
C ALA A 87 -4.27 -8.14 -5.47
N LYS A 88 -4.47 -8.40 -6.76
CA LYS A 88 -4.89 -7.40 -7.77
C LYS A 88 -6.22 -6.77 -7.38
N ASP A 89 -7.23 -7.59 -7.10
CA ASP A 89 -8.60 -7.14 -6.81
C ASP A 89 -8.66 -6.27 -5.55
N ALA A 90 -7.79 -6.50 -4.57
CA ALA A 90 -7.67 -5.63 -3.40
C ALA A 90 -6.82 -4.37 -3.65
N THR A 91 -5.81 -4.45 -4.52
CA THR A 91 -4.83 -3.37 -4.72
C THR A 91 -5.29 -2.32 -5.71
N VAL A 92 -5.91 -2.72 -6.83
CA VAL A 92 -6.40 -1.78 -7.85
C VAL A 92 -7.35 -0.75 -7.26
N PRO A 93 -8.40 -1.12 -6.48
CA PRO A 93 -9.31 -0.13 -5.89
C PRO A 93 -8.69 0.67 -4.74
N TYR A 94 -7.63 0.16 -4.10
CA TYR A 94 -6.89 0.89 -3.07
C TYR A 94 -6.02 2.00 -3.68
N ILE A 95 -5.42 1.74 -4.85
CA ILE A 95 -4.52 2.68 -5.51
C ILE A 95 -5.25 3.66 -6.39
N THR A 96 -6.17 3.17 -7.22
CA THR A 96 -6.88 3.97 -8.21
C THR A 96 -7.89 4.91 -7.56
N ASP A 97 -7.82 6.18 -7.92
CA ASP A 97 -8.78 7.22 -7.57
C ASP A 97 -8.91 8.24 -8.71
N ASP A 98 -9.53 9.39 -8.48
CA ASP A 98 -9.74 10.41 -9.52
C ASP A 98 -8.44 10.99 -10.10
N ARG A 99 -7.30 10.80 -9.42
CA ARG A 99 -5.99 11.39 -9.76
C ARG A 99 -4.93 10.36 -10.08
N THR A 100 -5.07 9.14 -9.58
CA THR A 100 -4.09 8.06 -9.76
C THR A 100 -4.73 6.85 -10.43
N ILE A 101 -4.02 6.24 -11.37
CA ILE A 101 -4.41 4.96 -11.99
C ILE A 101 -3.35 3.89 -11.74
N LEU A 102 -3.78 2.63 -11.59
CA LEU A 102 -2.88 1.47 -11.52
C LEU A 102 -3.04 0.56 -12.75
N SER A 103 -1.94 0.41 -13.48
CA SER A 103 -1.74 -0.58 -14.53
C SER A 103 -1.10 -1.86 -13.94
N TRP A 104 -1.93 -2.88 -13.68
CA TRP A 104 -1.46 -4.18 -13.17
C TRP A 104 -1.18 -5.16 -14.31
N ASN A 105 0.10 -5.40 -14.59
CA ASN A 105 0.55 -6.23 -15.71
C ASN A 105 1.11 -7.60 -15.28
N LEU A 106 1.00 -7.97 -14.00
CA LEU A 106 1.41 -9.29 -13.53
C LEU A 106 0.44 -10.37 -14.01
N GLU A 107 1.00 -11.53 -14.38
CA GLU A 107 0.22 -12.73 -14.69
C GLU A 107 -0.57 -13.19 -13.46
N ARG A 108 -1.80 -13.69 -13.69
CA ARG A 108 -2.59 -14.32 -12.64
C ARG A 108 -2.08 -15.74 -12.41
N VAL A 109 -1.30 -15.91 -11.36
CA VAL A 109 -0.76 -17.20 -10.92
C VAL A 109 -0.99 -17.40 -9.44
N ILE A 110 -0.88 -18.66 -9.00
CA ILE A 110 -0.73 -19.00 -7.59
C ILE A 110 0.72 -18.75 -7.21
N ALA A 111 0.97 -17.81 -6.30
CA ALA A 111 2.29 -17.36 -5.89
C ALA A 111 2.46 -17.46 -4.37
N PRO A 112 3.70 -17.55 -3.85
CA PRO A 112 3.95 -17.45 -2.42
C PRO A 112 3.38 -16.15 -1.86
N LYS A 113 2.78 -16.19 -0.67
CA LYS A 113 2.19 -14.99 -0.02
C LYS A 113 3.19 -13.85 0.13
N ALA A 114 4.45 -14.15 0.43
CA ALA A 114 5.50 -13.14 0.53
C ALA A 114 5.67 -12.37 -0.78
N VAL A 115 5.57 -13.03 -1.94
CA VAL A 115 5.64 -12.39 -3.26
C VAL A 115 4.45 -11.45 -3.50
N ALA A 116 3.24 -11.89 -3.16
CA ALA A 116 2.05 -11.04 -3.26
C ALA A 116 2.16 -9.80 -2.36
N LYS A 117 2.56 -9.99 -1.09
CA LYS A 117 2.73 -8.90 -0.13
C LYS A 117 3.85 -7.94 -0.53
N LEU A 118 4.93 -8.44 -1.15
CA LEU A 118 6.01 -7.62 -1.70
C LEU A 118 5.48 -6.70 -2.80
N ALA A 119 4.76 -7.25 -3.78
CA ALA A 119 4.14 -6.47 -4.86
C ALA A 119 3.20 -5.39 -4.29
N MET A 120 2.30 -5.78 -3.38
CA MET A 120 1.36 -4.86 -2.73
C MET A 120 2.08 -3.75 -1.94
N GLY A 121 3.15 -4.09 -1.21
CA GLY A 121 3.92 -3.13 -0.44
C GLY A 121 4.70 -2.13 -1.31
N LEU A 122 5.30 -2.58 -2.41
CA LEU A 122 5.94 -1.71 -3.41
C LEU A 122 4.94 -0.75 -4.05
N LEU A 123 3.75 -1.24 -4.36
CA LEU A 123 2.66 -0.46 -4.91
C LEU A 123 2.15 0.61 -3.92
N ALA A 124 2.01 0.27 -2.63
CA ALA A 124 1.70 1.24 -1.59
C ALA A 124 2.80 2.31 -1.44
N LEU A 125 4.07 1.90 -1.47
CA LEU A 125 5.21 2.82 -1.42
C LEU A 125 5.21 3.77 -2.63
N THR A 126 4.92 3.24 -3.82
CA THR A 126 4.86 4.03 -5.06
C THR A 126 3.69 5.01 -5.03
N LYS A 127 2.54 4.63 -4.47
CA LYS A 127 1.40 5.54 -4.25
C LYS A 127 1.78 6.75 -3.39
N ASP A 128 2.55 6.54 -2.34
CA ASP A 128 3.02 7.63 -1.47
C ASP A 128 4.02 8.56 -2.18
N ALA A 129 4.67 8.08 -3.25
CA ALA A 129 5.62 8.85 -4.05
C ALA A 129 4.94 9.76 -5.11
N VAL A 130 3.65 9.54 -5.41
CA VAL A 130 2.85 10.32 -6.37
C VAL A 130 1.68 11.06 -5.69
N PRO A 131 1.91 11.92 -4.68
CA PRO A 131 0.86 12.50 -3.84
C PRO A 131 -0.14 13.41 -4.58
N ARG A 132 0.19 13.84 -5.81
CA ARG A 132 -0.66 14.71 -6.64
C ARG A 132 -1.38 13.96 -7.77
N GLY A 133 -1.31 12.64 -7.78
CA GLY A 133 -1.81 11.84 -8.91
C GLY A 133 -0.72 11.46 -9.90
N GLY A 134 -1.04 10.52 -10.77
CA GLY A 134 -0.12 9.95 -11.74
C GLY A 134 -0.55 8.58 -12.25
N GLU A 135 0.32 7.94 -13.01
CA GLU A 135 0.18 6.55 -13.41
C GLU A 135 1.15 5.70 -12.59
N ILE A 136 0.66 4.57 -12.08
CA ILE A 136 1.48 3.57 -11.42
C ILE A 136 1.36 2.29 -12.23
N THR A 137 2.49 1.66 -12.53
CA THR A 137 2.55 0.40 -13.26
C THR A 137 3.35 -0.62 -12.47
N ILE A 138 2.92 -1.87 -12.49
CA ILE A 138 3.67 -3.01 -11.98
C ILE A 138 3.85 -4.05 -13.07
N ASP A 139 5.11 -4.36 -13.35
CA ASP A 139 5.55 -5.45 -14.21
C ASP A 139 6.38 -6.43 -13.39
N GLY A 140 6.40 -7.70 -13.80
CA GLY A 140 7.23 -8.67 -13.10
C GLY A 140 7.33 -10.03 -13.76
N THR A 141 8.39 -10.74 -13.39
CA THR A 141 8.73 -12.09 -13.84
C THR A 141 9.10 -12.96 -12.63
N ASP A 142 9.16 -14.27 -12.83
CA ASP A 142 9.52 -15.24 -11.77
C ASP A 142 8.64 -15.11 -10.51
N LEU A 143 7.32 -14.98 -10.72
CA LEU A 143 6.32 -14.70 -9.69
C LEU A 143 6.11 -15.84 -8.69
N THR A 144 6.67 -17.02 -8.96
CA THR A 144 6.67 -18.19 -8.07
C THR A 144 8.04 -18.46 -7.43
N GLY A 145 9.06 -17.68 -7.82
CA GLY A 145 10.44 -17.81 -7.36
C GLY A 145 10.94 -16.52 -6.72
N LYS A 146 11.92 -15.86 -7.33
CA LYS A 146 12.61 -14.69 -6.77
C LYS A 146 11.84 -13.37 -6.93
N ALA A 147 10.65 -13.39 -7.54
CA ALA A 147 9.75 -12.24 -7.65
C ALA A 147 10.44 -10.96 -8.14
N GLN A 148 10.82 -10.96 -9.42
CA GLN A 148 11.47 -9.82 -10.05
C GLN A 148 10.41 -8.81 -10.48
N PHE A 149 10.15 -7.81 -9.64
CA PHE A 149 9.25 -6.70 -9.89
C PHE A 149 9.97 -5.44 -10.37
N VAL A 150 9.29 -4.71 -11.25
CA VAL A 150 9.53 -3.31 -11.57
C VAL A 150 8.23 -2.56 -11.31
N VAL A 151 8.23 -1.68 -10.30
CA VAL A 151 7.09 -0.83 -9.98
C VAL A 151 7.45 0.61 -10.27
N ARG A 152 6.71 1.26 -11.16
CA ARG A 152 7.00 2.61 -11.64
C ARG A 152 5.83 3.54 -11.35
N GLY A 153 6.12 4.71 -10.79
CA GLY A 153 5.17 5.82 -10.66
C GLY A 153 5.62 6.99 -11.53
N GLU A 154 4.73 7.49 -12.38
CA GLU A 154 4.94 8.66 -13.24
C GLU A 154 3.94 9.76 -12.89
N ALA A 155 4.44 10.99 -12.66
CA ALA A 155 3.64 12.13 -12.26
C ALA A 155 4.28 13.46 -12.70
N LYS A 156 3.53 14.56 -12.59
CA LYS A 156 4.10 15.92 -12.82
C LYS A 156 5.29 16.23 -11.91
N LYS A 157 5.32 15.62 -10.73
CA LYS A 157 6.42 15.67 -9.78
C LYS A 157 6.31 14.46 -8.84
N VAL A 158 7.38 13.68 -8.74
CA VAL A 158 7.50 12.61 -7.75
C VAL A 158 8.22 13.10 -6.50
N ILE A 159 8.04 12.39 -5.39
CA ILE A 159 8.76 12.62 -4.14
C ILE A 159 9.31 11.31 -3.60
N ILE A 160 10.39 11.37 -2.82
CA ILE A 160 10.82 10.24 -1.99
C ILE A 160 9.88 10.19 -0.78
N PRO A 161 9.15 9.07 -0.55
CA PRO A 161 8.30 8.94 0.62
C PRO A 161 9.10 9.04 1.92
N GLN A 162 8.48 9.61 2.96
CA GLN A 162 9.18 9.87 4.21
C GLN A 162 9.74 8.58 4.83
N GLY A 163 11.06 8.56 5.06
CA GLY A 163 11.76 7.41 5.64
C GLY A 163 12.06 6.29 4.66
N ALA A 164 11.66 6.39 3.38
CA ALA A 164 11.91 5.35 2.37
C ALA A 164 13.41 5.17 2.09
N GLU A 165 14.17 6.27 1.94
CA GLU A 165 15.62 6.21 1.68
C GLU A 165 16.39 5.47 2.77
N ASP A 166 16.08 5.79 4.03
CA ASP A 166 16.65 5.08 5.16
C ASP A 166 16.20 3.62 5.17
N ALA A 167 14.89 3.33 5.08
CA ALA A 167 14.39 1.97 5.13
C ALA A 167 14.98 1.08 4.02
N LEU A 168 15.08 1.59 2.78
CA LEU A 168 15.69 0.90 1.63
C LEU A 168 17.19 0.66 1.83
N SER A 169 17.86 1.57 2.52
CA SER A 169 19.24 1.38 2.99
C SER A 169 19.35 0.47 4.22
N ARG A 170 18.24 -0.23 4.57
CA ARG A 170 18.07 -1.00 5.80
C ARG A 170 18.39 -0.19 7.04
N ARG A 171 17.97 1.07 7.08
CA ARG A 171 18.10 2.02 8.19
C ARG A 171 16.76 2.47 8.78
N PHE A 172 16.70 2.52 10.10
CA PHE A 172 15.59 3.10 10.87
C PHE A 172 16.19 3.95 12.00
N ALA A 173 16.83 5.07 11.65
CA ALA A 173 17.62 5.88 12.59
C ALA A 173 16.79 6.34 13.81
N ASP A 174 15.53 6.73 13.59
CA ASP A 174 14.60 7.14 14.64
C ASP A 174 13.76 5.99 15.22
N GLY A 175 14.03 4.74 14.82
CA GLY A 175 13.21 3.56 15.14
C GLY A 175 11.98 3.38 14.24
N VAL A 176 11.20 2.34 14.56
CA VAL A 176 9.97 1.99 13.84
C VAL A 176 8.76 2.56 14.59
N HIS A 177 7.91 3.27 13.85
CA HIS A 177 6.72 3.98 14.30
C HIS A 177 5.55 3.70 13.35
N ALA A 178 4.33 4.08 13.72
CA ALA A 178 3.15 3.82 12.90
C ALA A 178 3.26 4.40 11.47
N ARG A 179 3.99 5.51 11.29
CA ARG A 179 4.21 6.14 9.98
C ARG A 179 5.10 5.33 9.03
N ASN A 180 6.11 4.63 9.53
CA ASN A 180 7.11 3.90 8.72
C ASN A 180 7.05 2.37 8.92
N VAL A 181 6.11 1.88 9.73
CA VAL A 181 5.91 0.44 9.96
C VAL A 181 5.67 -0.34 8.67
N HIS A 182 5.02 0.29 7.68
CA HIS A 182 4.81 -0.30 6.36
C HIS A 182 6.14 -0.53 5.61
N LEU A 183 7.09 0.41 5.70
CA LEU A 183 8.44 0.28 5.13
C LEU A 183 9.20 -0.84 5.84
N PHE A 184 9.14 -0.88 7.17
CA PHE A 184 9.76 -1.96 7.95
C PHE A 184 9.22 -3.32 7.52
N HIS A 185 7.89 -3.45 7.39
CA HIS A 185 7.26 -4.69 6.94
C HIS A 185 7.69 -5.07 5.51
N LEU A 186 7.71 -4.09 4.59
CA LEU A 186 8.15 -4.28 3.20
C LEU A 186 9.59 -4.82 3.13
N ILE A 187 10.51 -4.25 3.90
CA ILE A 187 11.91 -4.70 3.95
C ILE A 187 12.01 -6.13 4.50
N ARG A 188 11.23 -6.48 5.52
CA ARG A 188 11.20 -7.86 6.05
C ARG A 188 10.68 -8.88 5.04
N ILE A 189 9.65 -8.51 4.28
CA ILE A 189 9.15 -9.37 3.21
C ILE A 189 10.21 -9.51 2.11
N ALA A 190 10.89 -8.43 1.73
CA ALA A 190 11.97 -8.49 0.75
C ALA A 190 13.11 -9.42 1.21
N ASP A 191 13.48 -9.37 2.49
CA ASP A 191 14.46 -10.29 3.09
C ASP A 191 13.96 -11.76 3.07
N GLU A 192 12.67 -12.01 3.35
CA GLU A 192 12.05 -13.35 3.29
C GLU A 192 12.06 -13.92 1.87
N VAL A 193 11.77 -13.08 0.86
CA VAL A 193 11.80 -13.46 -0.56
C VAL A 193 13.25 -13.59 -1.09
N GLY A 194 14.24 -13.01 -0.41
CA GLY A 194 15.64 -13.03 -0.83
C GLY A 194 15.96 -12.00 -1.91
N VAL A 195 15.32 -10.83 -1.86
CA VAL A 195 15.57 -9.70 -2.77
C VAL A 195 15.91 -8.42 -2.01
N ARG A 196 16.61 -7.50 -2.66
CA ARG A 196 16.75 -6.10 -2.24
C ARG A 196 15.91 -5.20 -3.13
N ILE A 197 15.48 -4.06 -2.61
CA ILE A 197 14.71 -3.07 -3.38
C ILE A 197 15.66 -1.92 -3.75
N GLU A 198 15.82 -1.67 -5.04
CA GLU A 198 16.62 -0.58 -5.59
C GLU A 198 15.71 0.52 -6.13
N PRO A 199 15.75 1.73 -5.54
CA PRO A 199 15.04 2.89 -6.07
C PRO A 199 15.85 3.55 -7.20
N ASP A 200 15.15 4.05 -8.21
CA ASP A 200 15.67 4.93 -9.25
C ASP A 200 14.66 6.08 -9.44
N MET A 201 15.12 7.32 -9.47
CA MET A 201 14.24 8.49 -9.44
C MET A 201 14.78 9.64 -10.30
N ASP A 202 13.88 10.21 -11.10
CA ASP A 202 14.05 11.50 -11.76
C ASP A 202 12.98 12.51 -11.26
N GLU A 203 12.83 13.67 -11.92
CA GLU A 203 11.88 14.71 -11.50
C GLU A 203 10.41 14.26 -11.60
N THR A 204 10.11 13.40 -12.57
CA THR A 204 8.75 13.01 -12.98
C THR A 204 8.46 11.53 -12.82
N SER A 205 9.47 10.71 -12.54
CA SER A 205 9.30 9.27 -12.37
C SER A 205 10.11 8.71 -11.20
N ILE A 206 9.55 7.72 -10.53
CA ILE A 206 10.20 6.93 -9.49
C ILE A 206 9.94 5.46 -9.77
N THR A 207 10.98 4.64 -9.71
CA THR A 207 10.94 3.21 -9.98
C THR A 207 11.53 2.45 -8.81
N PHE A 208 10.85 1.42 -8.34
CA PHE A 208 11.37 0.45 -7.38
C PHE A 208 11.54 -0.89 -8.08
N LYS A 209 12.79 -1.40 -8.10
CA LYS A 209 13.13 -2.70 -8.70
C LYS A 209 13.53 -3.67 -7.61
N THR A 210 13.05 -4.91 -7.66
CA THR A 210 13.55 -5.96 -6.79
C THR A 210 14.71 -6.68 -7.48
N VAL A 211 15.84 -6.79 -6.79
CA VAL A 211 17.02 -7.48 -7.29
C VAL A 211 17.36 -8.65 -6.37
N PRO A 212 17.54 -9.87 -6.91
CA PRO A 212 18.00 -11.01 -6.11
C PRO A 212 19.25 -10.70 -5.29
N ILE A 213 19.26 -11.22 -4.05
CA ILE A 213 20.44 -11.26 -3.17
C ILE A 213 21.22 -12.56 -3.41
#